data_AF-A0A0C3LH15-F1
#
_entry.id   AF-A0A0C3LH15-F1
#
_cell.length_a   1.000
_cell.length_b   1.000
_cell.length_c   1.000
_cell.angle_alpha   90.00
_cell.angle_beta   90.00
_cell.angle_gamma   90.00
#
_symmetry.space_group_name_H-M   'P 1'
#
loop_
_entity.id
_entity.type
_entity.pdbx_description
1 polymer ?
#
loop_
_entity_poly.entity_id
_entity_poly.type
_entity_poly.pdbx_seq_one_letter_code
_entity_poly.pdbx_strand_id
1 'polypeptide(L)'
;MVLLSVREVSIWRVSTSRALFHYFQRCPRLERLTLINVSMIDSTETTPISLESLKYLLYRPISTLRAINSLPTLILPKLKTLLIGSILLSGSADSFQHQVFRFDRSVLTELSIGTYTRVGAESMEAGLVELLKRADGIRSLSLDEEPKFKSSLAADLIPELEAFRGRPDNVLVSARADRSGKYSPGSRQPNGD
;
A
#
# COMPACT_ATOMS: atom_id res chain seq x y z
N MET A 1 -28.93 -8.14 -15.68
CA MET A 1 -29.01 -6.67 -15.88
C MET A 1 -27.95 -6.02 -14.99
N VAL A 2 -27.28 -4.95 -15.46
CA VAL A 2 -26.46 -3.95 -14.69
C VAL A 2 -24.95 -4.23 -14.44
N LEU A 3 -24.38 -5.40 -14.70
CA LEU A 3 -22.92 -5.61 -14.48
C LEU A 3 -22.00 -4.84 -15.46
N LEU A 4 -22.46 -4.62 -16.69
CA LEU A 4 -21.65 -4.05 -17.78
C LEU A 4 -21.37 -2.55 -17.63
N SER A 5 -22.07 -1.87 -16.71
CA SER A 5 -21.98 -0.41 -16.53
C SER A 5 -21.26 0.00 -15.26
N VAL A 6 -20.93 -0.95 -14.37
CA VAL A 6 -20.25 -0.66 -13.11
C VAL A 6 -18.84 -0.13 -13.42
N ARG A 7 -18.59 1.11 -13.01
CA ARG A 7 -17.28 1.78 -13.13
C ARG A 7 -16.54 1.90 -11.82
N GLU A 8 -17.28 2.00 -10.72
CA GLU A 8 -16.72 2.18 -9.39
C GLU A 8 -17.42 1.27 -8.40
N VAL A 9 -16.63 0.65 -7.52
CA VAL A 9 -17.12 -0.14 -6.40
C VAL A 9 -16.36 0.24 -5.15
N SER A 10 -17.11 0.44 -4.06
CA SER A 10 -16.56 0.69 -2.73
C SER A 10 -17.17 -0.29 -1.73
N ILE A 11 -16.32 -1.06 -1.05
CA ILE A 11 -16.72 -2.04 -0.05
C ILE A 11 -15.98 -1.75 1.25
N TRP A 12 -16.73 -1.81 2.34
CA TRP A 12 -16.28 -1.38 3.66
C TRP A 12 -16.67 -2.41 4.71
N ARG A 13 -15.71 -2.83 5.55
CA ARG A 13 -15.96 -3.62 6.78
C ARG A 13 -16.71 -4.94 6.52
N VAL A 14 -16.28 -5.68 5.51
CA VAL A 14 -16.89 -6.97 5.14
C VAL A 14 -15.84 -8.07 5.12
N SER A 15 -16.17 -9.22 5.68
CA SER A 15 -15.46 -10.47 5.42
C SER A 15 -16.01 -11.06 4.12
N THR A 16 -15.14 -11.24 3.12
CA THR A 16 -15.55 -11.72 1.80
C THR A 16 -14.69 -12.89 1.36
N SER A 17 -15.10 -13.57 0.29
CA SER A 17 -14.34 -14.64 -0.32
C SER A 17 -13.81 -14.19 -1.68
N ARG A 18 -12.95 -15.03 -2.25
CA ARG A 18 -12.43 -14.88 -3.61
C ARG A 18 -13.53 -14.69 -4.68
N ALA A 19 -14.75 -15.18 -4.43
CA ALA A 19 -15.89 -15.00 -5.33
C ALA A 19 -16.21 -13.54 -5.67
N LEU A 20 -15.90 -12.60 -4.75
CA LEU A 20 -16.06 -11.17 -5.00
C LEU A 20 -15.19 -10.69 -6.18
N PHE A 21 -13.95 -11.16 -6.25
CA PHE A 21 -13.05 -10.78 -7.34
C PHE A 21 -13.44 -11.43 -8.67
N HIS A 22 -14.00 -12.64 -8.65
CA HIS A 22 -14.61 -13.24 -9.85
C HIS A 22 -15.79 -12.42 -10.37
N TYR A 23 -16.57 -11.81 -9.47
CA TYR A 23 -17.62 -10.88 -9.86
C TYR A 23 -17.04 -9.64 -10.55
N PHE A 24 -15.98 -9.04 -10.00
CA PHE A 24 -15.31 -7.88 -10.60
C PHE A 24 -14.64 -8.17 -11.94
N GLN A 25 -14.12 -9.37 -12.13
CA GLN A 25 -13.58 -9.82 -13.42
C GLN A 25 -14.64 -9.79 -14.52
N ARG A 26 -15.93 -9.89 -14.17
CA ARG A 26 -17.07 -9.77 -15.11
C ARG A 26 -17.56 -8.33 -15.30
N CYS A 27 -16.89 -7.34 -14.70
CA CYS A 27 -17.19 -5.92 -14.85
C CYS A 27 -16.18 -5.26 -15.81
N PRO A 28 -16.39 -5.31 -17.14
CA PRO A 28 -15.39 -4.84 -18.12
C PRO A 28 -15.15 -3.31 -18.10
N ARG A 29 -15.95 -2.57 -17.34
CA ARG A 29 -15.85 -1.12 -17.18
C ARG A 29 -15.41 -0.70 -15.78
N LEU A 30 -15.08 -1.63 -14.89
CA LEU A 30 -14.66 -1.31 -13.52
C LEU A 30 -13.31 -0.60 -13.56
N GLU A 31 -13.31 0.70 -13.30
CA GLU A 31 -12.13 1.57 -13.34
C GLU A 31 -11.60 1.85 -11.93
N ARG A 32 -12.46 1.79 -10.90
CA ARG A 32 -12.14 2.15 -9.52
C ARG A 32 -12.66 1.12 -8.52
N LEU A 33 -11.77 0.61 -7.69
CA LEU A 33 -12.10 -0.35 -6.64
C LEU A 33 -11.53 0.14 -5.30
N THR A 34 -12.41 0.27 -4.32
CA THR A 34 -12.08 0.64 -2.94
C THR A 34 -12.50 -0.48 -2.01
N LEU A 35 -11.55 -0.99 -1.23
CA LEU A 35 -11.73 -2.09 -0.30
C LEU A 35 -11.12 -1.68 1.04
N ILE A 36 -11.96 -1.33 2.01
CA ILE A 36 -11.51 -0.81 3.32
C ILE A 36 -12.01 -1.68 4.45
N ASN A 37 -11.10 -2.09 5.32
CA ASN A 37 -11.35 -3.05 6.38
C ASN A 37 -12.04 -4.30 5.82
N VAL A 38 -11.57 -4.79 4.67
CA VAL A 38 -12.05 -6.04 4.08
C VAL A 38 -11.09 -7.15 4.49
N SER A 39 -11.62 -8.29 4.92
CA SER A 39 -10.85 -9.50 5.16
C SER A 39 -11.25 -10.57 4.16
N MET A 40 -10.28 -11.37 3.74
CA MET A 40 -10.51 -12.52 2.87
C MET A 40 -10.63 -13.78 3.71
N ILE A 41 -11.74 -14.49 3.57
CA ILE A 41 -11.96 -15.80 4.15
C ILE A 41 -11.15 -16.82 3.33
N ASP A 42 -10.36 -17.63 4.03
CA ASP A 42 -9.42 -18.65 3.53
C ASP A 42 -9.61 -19.05 2.06
N SER A 43 -8.71 -18.57 1.21
CA SER A 43 -8.65 -18.94 -0.20
C SER A 43 -7.50 -19.93 -0.40
N THR A 44 -7.81 -21.20 -0.62
CA THR A 44 -6.81 -22.21 -1.04
C THR A 44 -6.48 -22.11 -2.53
N GLU A 45 -7.27 -21.37 -3.31
CA GLU A 45 -7.04 -21.16 -4.73
C GLU A 45 -5.96 -20.11 -4.99
N THR A 46 -4.93 -20.53 -5.72
CA THR A 46 -3.76 -19.73 -6.09
C THR A 46 -3.87 -19.09 -7.47
N THR A 47 -4.95 -19.35 -8.21
CA THR A 47 -5.12 -18.83 -9.58
C THR A 47 -5.13 -17.29 -9.55
N PRO A 48 -4.36 -16.60 -10.40
CA PRO A 48 -4.45 -15.14 -10.49
C PRO A 48 -5.82 -14.67 -10.99
N ILE A 49 -6.26 -13.49 -10.56
CA ILE A 49 -7.49 -12.85 -11.04
C ILE A 49 -7.12 -11.60 -11.82
N SER A 50 -7.60 -11.47 -13.06
CA SER A 50 -7.36 -10.27 -13.86
C SER A 50 -8.51 -9.28 -13.77
N LEU A 51 -8.18 -8.01 -13.51
CA LEU A 51 -9.10 -6.87 -13.53
C LEU A 51 -8.64 -5.88 -14.62
N GLU A 52 -8.89 -6.25 -15.87
CA GLU A 52 -8.37 -5.64 -17.10
C GLU A 52 -8.66 -4.14 -17.28
N SER A 53 -9.72 -3.63 -16.66
CA SER A 53 -10.16 -2.23 -16.78
C SER A 53 -9.74 -1.36 -15.59
N LEU A 54 -9.22 -1.95 -14.52
CA LEU A 54 -9.01 -1.25 -13.26
C LEU A 54 -7.84 -0.27 -13.37
N LYS A 55 -8.11 0.99 -13.00
CA LYS A 55 -7.14 2.10 -13.05
C LYS A 55 -6.76 2.57 -11.64
N TYR A 56 -7.67 2.44 -10.68
CA TYR A 56 -7.48 2.87 -9.30
C TYR A 56 -7.83 1.74 -8.35
N LEU A 57 -6.89 1.41 -7.46
CA LEU A 57 -7.10 0.45 -6.37
C LEU A 57 -6.73 1.09 -5.04
N LEU A 58 -7.69 1.12 -4.12
CA LEU A 58 -7.45 1.37 -2.70
C LEU A 58 -7.75 0.08 -1.93
N TYR A 59 -6.74 -0.51 -1.29
CA TYR A 59 -6.91 -1.70 -0.46
C TYR A 59 -6.31 -1.52 0.94
N ARG A 60 -7.19 -1.53 1.94
CA ARG A 60 -6.84 -1.47 3.36
C ARG A 60 -7.44 -2.71 4.04
N PRO A 61 -6.65 -3.77 4.28
CA PRO A 61 -7.17 -4.96 4.93
C PRO A 61 -7.49 -4.71 6.41
N ILE A 62 -8.32 -5.58 7.01
CA ILE A 62 -8.44 -5.63 8.47
C ILE A 62 -7.06 -5.99 9.07
N SER A 63 -6.67 -5.33 10.16
CA SER A 63 -5.36 -5.38 10.82
C SER A 63 -5.05 -6.70 11.54
N THR A 64 -5.29 -7.85 10.89
CA THR A 64 -4.95 -9.19 11.38
C THR A 64 -4.08 -9.88 10.35
N LEU A 65 -2.91 -10.40 10.74
CA LEU A 65 -1.95 -11.08 9.85
C LEU A 65 -2.60 -12.20 9.01
N ARG A 66 -3.56 -12.93 9.60
CA ARG A 66 -4.30 -14.01 8.91
C ARG A 66 -5.11 -13.51 7.70
N ALA A 67 -5.57 -12.26 7.70
CA ALA A 67 -6.38 -11.70 6.61
C ALA A 67 -5.57 -11.39 5.33
N ILE A 68 -4.23 -11.35 5.42
CA ILE A 68 -3.35 -10.97 4.31
C ILE A 68 -2.96 -12.17 3.47
N ASN A 69 -2.78 -13.33 4.11
CA ASN A 69 -2.43 -14.60 3.43
C ASN A 69 -3.50 -15.06 2.42
N SER A 70 -4.72 -14.55 2.55
CA SER A 70 -5.87 -14.98 1.76
C SER A 70 -6.19 -14.06 0.58
N LEU A 71 -5.41 -13.00 0.34
CA LEU A 71 -5.59 -12.16 -0.83
C LEU A 71 -5.13 -12.89 -2.10
N PRO A 72 -5.98 -13.02 -3.14
CA PRO A 72 -5.56 -13.61 -4.39
C PRO A 72 -4.59 -12.68 -5.14
N THR A 73 -3.69 -13.26 -5.93
CA THR A 73 -2.88 -12.49 -6.87
C THR A 73 -3.78 -11.77 -7.87
N LEU A 74 -3.66 -10.45 -7.94
CA LEU A 74 -4.40 -9.59 -8.85
C LEU A 74 -3.51 -9.16 -10.02
N ILE A 75 -3.98 -9.40 -11.25
CA ILE A 75 -3.38 -8.90 -12.49
C ILE A 75 -4.13 -7.62 -12.89
N LEU A 76 -3.41 -6.50 -12.93
CA LEU A 76 -3.93 -5.15 -13.00
C LEU A 76 -3.19 -4.35 -14.11
N PRO A 77 -3.38 -4.70 -15.39
CA PRO A 77 -2.53 -4.21 -16.48
C PRO A 77 -2.69 -2.70 -16.77
N LYS A 78 -3.79 -2.08 -16.31
CA LYS A 78 -4.09 -0.65 -16.53
C LYS A 78 -4.02 0.19 -15.25
N LEU A 79 -3.45 -0.37 -14.17
CA LEU A 79 -3.42 0.27 -12.86
C LEU A 79 -2.50 1.48 -12.87
N LYS A 80 -3.07 2.66 -12.62
CA LYS A 80 -2.35 3.94 -12.56
C LYS A 80 -2.07 4.37 -11.13
N THR A 81 -2.98 4.06 -10.22
CA THR A 81 -2.92 4.50 -8.83
C THR A 81 -3.18 3.33 -7.89
N LEU A 82 -2.20 3.07 -7.01
CA LEU A 82 -2.26 2.02 -6.00
C LEU A 82 -2.13 2.63 -4.61
N LEU A 83 -3.16 2.47 -3.79
CA LEU A 83 -3.14 2.83 -2.38
C LEU A 83 -3.29 1.57 -1.53
N ILE A 84 -2.29 1.23 -0.73
CA ILE A 84 -2.26 -0.02 0.04
C ILE A 84 -1.95 0.22 1.52
N GLY A 85 -2.43 -0.67 2.38
CA GLY A 85 -1.99 -0.73 3.77
C GLY A 85 -0.59 -1.33 3.90
N SER A 86 0.25 -0.76 4.76
CA SER A 86 1.64 -1.18 5.02
C SER A 86 1.78 -2.67 5.37
N ILE A 87 0.76 -3.24 6.01
CA ILE A 87 0.74 -4.64 6.42
C ILE A 87 0.84 -5.62 5.23
N LEU A 88 0.49 -5.19 4.01
CA LEU A 88 0.65 -5.97 2.77
C LEU A 88 2.11 -6.09 2.30
N LEU A 89 2.99 -5.27 2.87
CA LEU A 89 4.42 -5.24 2.55
C LEU A 89 5.28 -5.85 3.66
N SER A 90 4.68 -6.16 4.82
CA SER A 90 5.35 -6.87 5.91
C SER A 90 5.74 -8.29 5.50
N GLY A 91 6.78 -8.83 6.12
CA GLY A 91 7.28 -10.17 5.84
C GLY A 91 8.79 -10.22 5.61
N SER A 92 9.33 -11.43 5.48
CA SER A 92 10.70 -11.64 5.01
C SER A 92 10.87 -11.20 3.55
N ALA A 93 12.12 -11.00 3.13
CA ALA A 93 12.46 -10.98 1.72
C ALA A 93 11.89 -12.23 1.01
N ASP A 94 11.51 -12.08 -0.26
CA ASP A 94 10.91 -13.12 -1.11
C ASP A 94 9.55 -13.65 -0.64
N SER A 95 8.89 -12.97 0.31
CA SER A 95 7.52 -13.32 0.68
C SER A 95 6.58 -13.21 -0.52
N PHE A 96 5.82 -14.28 -0.79
CA PHE A 96 4.83 -14.29 -1.86
C PHE A 96 3.80 -13.15 -1.73
N GLN A 97 3.60 -12.65 -0.51
CA GLN A 97 2.69 -11.55 -0.20
C GLN A 97 3.12 -10.25 -0.90
N HIS A 98 4.41 -10.06 -1.18
CA HIS A 98 4.91 -8.88 -1.88
C HIS A 98 4.50 -8.87 -3.36
N GLN A 99 4.13 -10.02 -3.93
CA GLN A 99 3.81 -10.18 -5.35
C GLN A 99 2.31 -10.33 -5.65
N VAL A 100 1.45 -10.06 -4.66
CA VAL A 100 -0.02 -10.16 -4.81
C VAL A 100 -0.59 -9.15 -5.80
N PHE A 101 0.11 -8.04 -6.05
CA PHE A 101 -0.23 -7.10 -7.13
C PHE A 101 0.74 -7.28 -8.29
N ARG A 102 0.19 -7.58 -9.47
CA ARG A 102 0.91 -7.64 -10.73
C ARG A 102 0.34 -6.60 -11.67
N PHE A 103 1.15 -5.67 -12.11
CA PHE A 103 0.76 -4.59 -13.01
C PHE A 103 1.85 -4.39 -14.06
N ASP A 104 1.52 -3.70 -15.15
CA ASP A 104 2.52 -3.24 -16.11
C ASP A 104 3.42 -2.20 -15.43
N ARG A 105 4.73 -2.43 -15.45
CA ARG A 105 5.73 -1.59 -14.76
C ARG A 105 5.68 -0.13 -15.20
N SER A 106 5.27 0.12 -16.44
CA SER A 106 5.22 1.45 -17.04
C SER A 106 3.94 2.23 -16.74
N VAL A 107 2.89 1.56 -16.25
CA VAL A 107 1.55 2.15 -16.12
C VAL A 107 1.28 2.69 -14.73
N LEU A 108 1.87 2.09 -13.69
CA LEU A 108 1.69 2.56 -12.31
C LEU A 108 2.41 3.91 -12.12
N THR A 109 1.64 4.97 -11.91
CA THR A 109 2.17 6.34 -11.77
C THR A 109 2.13 6.86 -10.34
N GLU A 110 1.23 6.34 -9.51
CA GLU A 110 0.99 6.81 -8.14
C GLU A 110 0.96 5.63 -7.19
N LEU A 111 1.78 5.70 -6.15
CA LEU A 111 1.83 4.74 -5.05
C LEU A 111 1.67 5.48 -3.72
N SER A 112 0.70 5.05 -2.91
CA SER A 112 0.58 5.54 -1.54
C SER A 112 0.41 4.39 -0.57
N ILE A 113 1.17 4.42 0.51
CA ILE A 113 1.23 3.38 1.52
C ILE A 113 0.77 3.99 2.83
N GLY A 114 -0.38 3.54 3.29
CA GLY A 114 -0.92 3.97 4.56
C GLY A 114 -0.48 3.06 5.71
N THR A 115 -0.04 3.65 6.80
CA THR A 115 0.44 2.92 7.98
C THR A 115 -0.74 2.51 8.86
N TYR A 116 -0.92 1.21 9.11
CA TYR A 116 -2.08 0.69 9.86
C TYR A 116 -1.74 -0.38 10.90
N THR A 117 -0.59 -0.30 11.57
CA THR A 117 -0.21 -1.29 12.59
C THR A 117 0.24 -0.66 13.90
N ARG A 118 -0.61 -0.77 14.93
CA ARG A 118 -0.26 -0.52 16.33
C ARG A 118 0.31 -1.77 17.03
N VAL A 119 0.53 -2.89 16.32
CA VAL A 119 0.94 -4.15 16.95
C VAL A 119 1.92 -4.91 16.06
N GLY A 120 3.17 -5.05 16.52
CA GLY A 120 4.08 -6.13 16.13
C GLY A 120 4.52 -6.23 14.66
N ALA A 121 4.43 -5.16 13.87
CA ALA A 121 4.73 -5.22 12.45
C ALA A 121 6.20 -5.62 12.19
N GLU A 122 6.37 -6.75 11.51
CA GLU A 122 7.59 -7.04 10.77
C GLU A 122 7.86 -5.88 9.79
N SER A 123 9.14 -5.58 9.55
CA SER A 123 9.55 -4.50 8.64
C SER A 123 8.90 -4.66 7.27
N MET A 124 8.42 -3.54 6.70
CA MET A 124 7.79 -3.49 5.38
C MET A 124 8.80 -3.24 4.24
N GLU A 125 10.06 -3.04 4.61
CA GLU A 125 11.17 -2.64 3.73
C GLU A 125 11.32 -3.58 2.54
N ALA A 126 11.38 -4.89 2.79
CA ALA A 126 11.55 -5.88 1.73
C ALA A 126 10.40 -5.83 0.72
N GLY A 127 9.15 -5.72 1.21
CA GLY A 127 7.98 -5.62 0.33
C GLY A 127 7.92 -4.31 -0.44
N LEU A 128 8.36 -3.21 0.17
CA LEU A 128 8.46 -1.92 -0.50
C LEU A 128 9.50 -1.97 -1.64
N VAL A 129 10.70 -2.49 -1.38
CA VAL A 129 11.75 -2.66 -2.39
C VAL A 129 11.24 -3.52 -3.55
N GLU A 130 10.62 -4.65 -3.26
CA GLU A 130 10.08 -5.55 -4.28
C GLU A 130 8.96 -4.91 -5.11
N LEU A 131 8.16 -4.01 -4.52
CA LEU A 131 7.15 -3.24 -5.24
C LEU A 131 7.80 -2.20 -6.15
N LEU A 132 8.77 -1.43 -5.64
CA LEU A 132 9.48 -0.38 -6.38
C LEU A 132 10.25 -0.94 -7.59
N LYS A 133 10.93 -2.09 -7.45
CA LYS A 133 11.62 -2.81 -8.55
C LYS A 133 10.72 -3.17 -9.73
N ARG A 134 9.41 -3.18 -9.54
CA ARG A 134 8.41 -3.55 -10.55
C ARG A 134 7.60 -2.35 -11.03
N ALA A 135 7.99 -1.13 -10.67
CA ALA A 135 7.18 0.06 -10.88
C ALA A 135 7.99 1.24 -11.42
N ASP A 136 8.57 1.04 -12.61
CA ASP A 136 9.42 2.01 -13.30
C ASP A 136 8.72 3.34 -13.61
N GLY A 137 7.39 3.34 -13.73
CA GLY A 137 6.58 4.50 -14.10
C GLY A 137 6.17 5.43 -12.95
N ILE A 138 6.53 5.13 -11.68
CA ILE A 138 6.01 5.89 -10.55
C ILE A 138 6.53 7.33 -10.58
N ARG A 139 5.60 8.28 -10.48
CA ARG A 139 5.85 9.72 -10.42
C ARG A 139 5.65 10.29 -9.04
N SER A 140 4.83 9.65 -8.21
CA SER A 140 4.54 10.06 -6.84
C SER A 140 4.48 8.86 -5.89
N LEU A 141 5.19 9.00 -4.76
CA LEU A 141 5.25 8.05 -3.67
C LEU A 141 4.88 8.77 -2.37
N SER A 142 3.87 8.30 -1.65
CA SER A 142 3.48 8.87 -0.36
C SER A 142 3.42 7.80 0.72
N LEU A 143 3.99 8.13 1.88
CA LEU A 143 4.01 7.28 3.07
C LEU A 143 3.30 8.04 4.21
N ASP A 144 2.20 7.50 4.73
CA ASP A 144 1.34 8.21 5.72
C ASP A 144 2.06 8.47 7.08
N GLU A 145 3.11 7.70 7.41
CA GLU A 145 3.98 7.93 8.58
C GLU A 145 5.45 7.69 8.22
N GLU A 146 6.40 8.23 9.00
CA GLU A 146 7.80 7.85 8.90
C GLU A 146 7.94 6.35 9.12
N PRO A 147 8.37 5.59 8.11
CA PRO A 147 8.69 4.20 8.29
C PRO A 147 9.81 4.11 9.33
N LYS A 148 9.61 3.31 10.38
CA LYS A 148 10.72 2.94 11.28
C LYS A 148 11.57 1.91 10.56
N PHE A 149 12.31 2.37 9.56
CA PHE A 149 13.21 1.55 8.78
C PHE A 149 14.29 0.97 9.69
N LYS A 150 14.48 -0.35 9.65
CA LYS A 150 15.67 -0.96 10.25
C LYS A 150 16.87 -0.58 9.40
N SER A 151 17.90 -0.04 10.04
CA SER A 151 19.08 0.56 9.41
C SER A 151 19.84 -0.33 8.41
N SER A 152 19.68 -1.66 8.48
CA SER A 152 20.34 -2.61 7.59
C SER A 152 19.72 -2.71 6.18
N LEU A 153 18.45 -2.35 6.00
CA LEU A 153 17.74 -2.37 4.70
C LEU A 153 17.61 -0.99 4.06
N ALA A 154 17.97 0.07 4.80
CA ALA A 154 18.10 1.41 4.22
C ALA A 154 19.06 1.40 3.02
N ALA A 155 20.13 0.59 3.05
CA ALA A 155 21.08 0.48 1.95
C ALA A 155 20.49 -0.10 0.65
N ASP A 156 19.47 -0.96 0.72
CA ASP A 156 18.79 -1.50 -0.47
C ASP A 156 17.65 -0.60 -0.92
N LEU A 157 17.03 0.10 0.03
CA LEU A 157 15.94 1.04 -0.24
C LEU A 157 16.45 2.36 -0.84
N ILE A 158 17.63 2.83 -0.41
CA ILE A 158 18.24 4.09 -0.86
C ILE A 158 18.44 4.08 -2.38
N PRO A 159 19.09 3.08 -3.02
CA PRO A 159 19.24 3.03 -4.46
C PRO A 159 17.91 3.01 -5.22
N GLU A 160 16.88 2.35 -4.69
CA GLU A 160 15.55 2.29 -5.33
C GLU A 160 14.80 3.62 -5.18
N LEU A 161 14.94 4.29 -4.04
CA LEU A 161 14.45 5.66 -3.84
C LEU A 161 15.26 6.71 -4.60
N GLU A 162 16.54 6.49 -4.85
CA GLU A 162 17.40 7.36 -5.67
C GLU A 162 17.17 7.14 -7.17
N ALA A 163 16.90 5.89 -7.58
CA ALA A 163 16.48 5.55 -8.93
C ALA A 163 15.06 6.06 -9.26
N PHE A 164 14.28 6.42 -8.24
CA PHE A 164 12.98 7.05 -8.36
C PHE A 164 13.10 8.38 -9.11
N ARG A 165 12.69 8.40 -10.39
CA ARG A 165 12.68 9.60 -11.25
C ARG A 165 11.47 10.50 -11.03
N GLY A 166 10.74 10.36 -9.92
CA GLY A 166 9.71 11.33 -9.54
C GLY A 166 10.37 12.66 -9.16
N ARG A 167 9.63 13.78 -9.32
CA ARG A 167 10.14 15.07 -8.83
C ARG A 167 10.38 14.96 -7.32
N PRO A 168 11.43 15.59 -6.76
CA PRO A 168 11.69 15.60 -5.32
C PRO A 168 10.49 16.14 -4.49
N ASP A 169 9.63 16.94 -5.12
CA ASP A 169 8.37 17.45 -4.53
C ASP A 169 7.26 16.38 -4.38
N ASN A 170 7.42 15.19 -4.99
CA ASN A 170 6.38 14.16 -5.06
C ASN A 170 6.58 13.01 -4.06
N VAL A 171 7.64 13.05 -3.25
CA VAL A 171 7.86 12.16 -2.10
C VAL A 171 7.40 12.90 -0.85
N LEU A 172 6.10 12.81 -0.55
CA LEU A 172 5.54 13.37 0.68
C LEU A 172 5.69 12.32 1.79
N VAL A 173 6.75 12.46 2.58
CA VAL A 173 6.84 11.84 3.92
C VAL A 173 6.10 12.75 4.88
N SER A 174 4.85 12.45 5.20
CA SER A 174 4.14 13.19 6.24
C SER A 174 4.56 12.66 7.61
N ALA A 175 5.63 13.21 8.18
CA ALA A 175 5.91 13.06 9.59
C ALA A 175 4.84 13.86 10.37
N ARG A 176 3.89 13.17 11.00
CA ARG A 176 3.00 13.81 11.96
C ARG A 176 3.86 14.28 13.13
N ALA A 177 4.07 15.59 13.24
CA ALA A 177 4.65 16.17 14.45
C ALA A 177 3.75 15.78 15.63
N ASP A 178 4.24 14.87 16.47
CA ASP A 178 3.58 14.55 17.74
C ASP A 178 3.40 15.86 18.51
N ARG A 179 2.14 16.25 18.70
CA ARG A 179 1.77 17.26 19.70
C ARG A 179 1.94 16.62 21.09
N SER A 180 3.16 16.30 21.47
CA SER A 180 3.56 16.20 22.87
C SER A 180 4.45 17.39 23.18
N GLY A 181 3.82 18.56 23.28
CA GLY A 181 4.47 19.74 23.84
C GLY A 181 4.84 19.46 25.30
N LYS A 182 6.07 19.02 25.52
CA LYS A 182 6.81 19.25 26.76
C LYS A 182 7.98 20.15 26.44
N TYR A 183 7.67 21.41 26.16
CA TYR A 183 8.65 22.48 26.27
C TYR A 183 8.63 22.92 27.73
N SER A 184 9.63 22.49 28.51
CA SER A 184 9.93 23.12 29.80
C SER A 184 10.79 24.36 29.49
N PRO A 185 10.31 25.59 29.75
CA PRO A 185 11.15 26.76 29.58
C PRO A 185 12.16 26.79 30.73
N GLY A 186 13.45 26.67 30.38
CA GLY A 186 14.55 26.90 31.31
C GLY A 186 14.51 28.34 31.81
N SER A 187 14.32 28.50 33.10
CA SER A 187 14.47 29.75 33.83
C SER A 187 15.94 30.19 33.82
N ARG A 188 16.28 31.22 33.05
CA ARG A 188 17.41 32.12 33.34
C ARG A 188 16.84 33.44 33.83
N GLN A 189 16.98 33.69 35.13
CA GLN A 189 16.86 35.04 35.70
C GLN A 189 18.03 35.90 35.21
N PRO A 190 17.81 37.18 34.87
CA PRO A 190 18.86 38.17 34.83
C PRO A 190 18.98 38.81 36.22
N ASN A 191 20.15 38.83 36.81
CA ASN A 191 20.49 39.83 37.82
C ASN A 191 21.78 40.50 37.38
N GLY A 192 21.71 41.81 37.15
CA GLY A 192 22.85 42.69 37.26
C GLY A 192 23.18 42.88 38.75
N ASP A 193 24.47 42.97 39.04
CA ASP A 193 25.16 44.23 39.34
C ASP A 193 26.61 44.12 38.82
#